data_AF-A0A7Z9Q681-F1
#
_entry.id   AF-A0A7Z9Q681-F1
#
_cell.length_a   1.000
_cell.length_b   1.000
_cell.length_c   1.000
_cell.angle_alpha   90.00
_cell.angle_beta   90.00
_cell.angle_gamma   90.00
#
_symmetry.space_group_name_H-M   'P 1'
#
loop_
_entity.id
_entity.type
_entity.pdbx_description
1 polymer ?
#
loop_
_entity_poly.entity_id
_entity_poly.type
_entity_poly.pdbx_seq_one_letter_code
_entity_poly.pdbx_strand_id
1 'polypeptide(L)'
;MSINLSPHEKKIFSLVEKHPTIVSDPVERKRIAELNGMTEKTLRNRLGDLKRYGVIGQQTRGQKTSTQDNEVLTDNLLLFWTNRRLIIKNTIIVAFVSLIVSLLLPKWYASKAVVLSSGAGQFNFLSSISPIPVADFGLSTINEDINNFIAILQSRTVKEYMVNKFNLVDRYKQRDIEFAMEAFEEKMELEVTEEGTLEISIIDKDPKVA
;
A
#
# COMPACT_ATOMS: atom_id res chain seq x y z
N MET A 1 12.12 35.04 11.85
CA MET A 1 13.55 35.36 11.64
C MET A 1 13.69 36.88 11.64
N SER A 2 14.11 37.49 12.73
CA SER A 2 14.20 38.95 12.86
C SER A 2 15.42 39.45 12.08
N ILE A 3 15.20 39.91 10.85
CA ILE A 3 16.25 40.52 10.02
C ILE A 3 16.67 41.83 10.72
N ASN A 4 17.93 41.90 11.13
CA ASN A 4 18.43 43.05 11.88
C ASN A 4 18.76 44.21 10.92
N LEU A 5 17.73 44.96 10.54
CA LEU A 5 17.85 46.09 9.62
C LEU A 5 18.64 47.24 10.25
N SER A 6 19.53 47.85 9.48
CA SER A 6 20.27 49.06 9.85
C SER A 6 19.31 50.23 10.15
N PRO A 7 19.66 51.22 10.99
CA PRO A 7 18.78 52.36 11.31
C PRO A 7 18.22 53.06 10.07
N HIS A 8 19.02 53.16 9.00
CA HIS A 8 18.59 53.74 7.73
C HIS A 8 17.60 52.84 6.98
N GLU A 9 17.76 51.52 7.03
CA GLU A 9 16.87 50.57 6.34
C GLU A 9 15.51 50.48 7.02
N LYS A 10 15.46 50.58 8.36
CA LYS A 10 14.20 50.72 9.11
C LYS A 10 13.44 51.98 8.71
N LYS A 11 14.15 53.09 8.50
CA LYS A 11 13.56 54.35 8.01
C LYS A 11 12.94 54.16 6.62
N ILE A 12 13.66 53.54 5.68
CA ILE A 12 13.14 53.28 4.32
C ILE A 12 11.97 52.29 4.35
N PHE A 13 12.02 51.26 5.20
CA PHE A 13 10.92 50.31 5.37
C PHE A 13 9.64 51.01 5.85
N SER A 14 9.73 51.89 6.85
CA SER A 14 8.57 52.67 7.32
C SER A 14 8.03 53.67 6.28
N LEU A 15 8.88 54.16 5.39
CA LEU A 15 8.47 54.99 4.25
C LEU A 15 7.70 54.18 3.21
N VAL A 16 8.12 52.94 2.94
CA VAL A 16 7.40 52.04 2.03
C VAL A 16 6.06 51.60 2.62
N GLU A 17 5.99 51.39 3.94
CA GLU A 17 4.74 51.07 4.63
C GLU A 17 3.72 52.21 4.55
N LYS A 18 4.18 53.47 4.70
CA LYS A 18 3.33 54.66 4.57
C LYS A 18 2.95 54.99 3.12
N HIS A 19 3.84 54.68 2.18
CA HIS A 19 3.66 55.00 0.75
C HIS A 19 4.04 53.80 -0.13
N PRO A 20 3.16 52.80 -0.28
CA PRO A 20 3.47 51.57 -1.04
C PRO A 20 3.70 51.82 -2.54
N THR A 21 3.23 52.97 -3.06
CA THR A 21 3.34 53.36 -4.47
C THR A 21 4.77 53.69 -4.90
N ILE A 22 5.67 54.06 -3.97
CA ILE A 22 7.09 54.37 -4.28
C ILE A 22 7.86 53.16 -4.82
N VAL A 23 7.33 51.95 -4.60
CA VAL A 23 7.93 50.71 -5.11
C VAL A 23 7.78 50.61 -6.62
N SER A 24 6.62 50.99 -7.14
CA SER A 24 6.26 50.80 -8.54
C SER A 24 6.37 52.07 -9.38
N ASP A 25 6.10 53.25 -8.80
CA ASP A 25 6.04 54.52 -9.53
C ASP A 25 7.32 55.38 -9.34
N PRO A 26 8.09 55.65 -10.42
CA PRO A 26 9.27 56.52 -10.35
C PRO A 26 8.98 57.98 -9.97
N VAL A 27 7.81 58.53 -10.33
CA VAL A 27 7.48 59.95 -10.10
C VAL A 27 7.21 60.19 -8.62
N GLU A 28 6.36 59.36 -8.02
CA GLU A 28 6.10 59.37 -6.58
C GLU A 28 7.35 59.01 -5.77
N ARG A 29 8.19 58.09 -6.25
CA ARG A 29 9.48 57.80 -5.62
C ARG A 29 10.39 59.02 -5.56
N LYS A 30 10.47 59.82 -6.63
CA LYS A 30 11.26 61.05 -6.66
C LYS A 30 10.73 62.08 -5.67
N ARG A 31 9.41 62.29 -5.64
CA ARG A 31 8.74 63.22 -4.73
C ARG A 31 8.99 62.87 -3.26
N ILE A 32 8.80 61.61 -2.89
CA ILE A 32 9.01 61.13 -1.52
C ILE A 32 10.50 61.16 -1.13
N ALA A 33 11.41 60.90 -2.08
CA ALA A 33 12.83 61.02 -1.83
C ALA A 33 13.23 62.46 -1.47
N GLU A 34 12.78 63.44 -2.26
CA GLU A 34 13.07 64.87 -2.04
C GLU A 34 12.49 65.37 -0.71
N LEU A 35 11.25 64.99 -0.37
CA LEU A 35 10.62 65.32 0.91
C LEU A 35 11.36 64.76 2.13
N ASN A 36 12.11 63.67 1.96
CA ASN A 36 12.87 63.03 3.02
C ASN A 36 14.39 63.33 2.94
N GLY A 37 14.78 64.33 2.14
CA GLY A 37 16.15 64.82 2.04
C GLY A 37 17.13 63.85 1.38
N MET A 38 16.65 62.96 0.48
CA MET A 38 17.49 62.00 -0.25
C MET A 38 17.20 62.00 -1.76
N THR A 39 18.14 61.49 -2.55
CA THR A 39 17.94 61.41 -4.01
C THR A 39 17.10 60.19 -4.41
N GLU A 40 16.39 60.25 -5.54
CA GLU A 40 15.64 59.11 -6.09
C GLU A 40 16.53 57.87 -6.24
N LYS A 41 17.77 58.06 -6.70
CA LYS A 41 18.76 56.98 -6.88
C LYS A 41 19.07 56.30 -5.55
N THR A 42 19.21 57.08 -4.47
CA THR A 42 19.43 56.53 -3.12
C THR A 42 18.22 55.74 -2.65
N LEU A 43 17.00 56.30 -2.77
CA LEU A 43 15.77 55.63 -2.35
C LEU A 43 15.53 54.33 -3.15
N ARG A 44 15.77 54.35 -4.47
CA ARG A 44 15.67 53.20 -5.36
C ARG A 44 16.65 52.09 -4.99
N ASN A 45 17.91 52.44 -4.71
CA ASN A 45 18.92 51.45 -4.30
C ASN A 45 18.53 50.79 -2.97
N ARG A 46 18.11 51.58 -1.98
CA ARG A 46 17.67 51.06 -0.67
C ARG A 46 16.41 50.19 -0.79
N LEU A 47 15.48 50.56 -1.65
CA LEU A 47 14.32 49.73 -1.95
C LEU A 47 14.73 48.40 -2.63
N GLY A 48 15.74 48.45 -3.51
CA GLY A 48 16.37 47.27 -4.08
C GLY A 48 16.96 46.36 -3.02
N ASP A 49 17.67 46.91 -2.03
CA ASP A 49 18.21 46.16 -0.90
C ASP A 49 17.10 45.49 -0.07
N LEU A 50 16.03 46.23 0.25
CA LEU A 50 14.87 45.67 0.96
C LEU A 50 14.15 44.57 0.18
N LYS A 51 14.15 44.66 -1.16
CA LYS A 51 13.65 43.59 -2.04
C LYS A 51 14.57 42.37 -2.02
N ARG A 52 15.90 42.56 -1.97
CA ARG A 52 16.88 41.46 -1.84
C ARG A 52 16.83 40.79 -0.47
N TYR A 53 16.54 41.54 0.58
CA TYR A 53 16.33 41.01 1.93
C TYR A 53 14.97 40.32 2.11
N GLY A 54 14.12 40.27 1.08
CA GLY A 54 12.82 39.60 1.12
C GLY A 54 11.76 40.34 1.95
N VAL A 55 12.02 41.59 2.32
CA VAL A 55 11.15 42.39 3.20
C VAL A 55 10.04 43.09 2.40
N ILE A 56 10.29 43.41 1.13
CA ILE A 56 9.33 44.06 0.22
C ILE A 56 9.31 43.30 -1.11
N GLY A 57 8.12 42.92 -1.59
CA GLY A 57 7.94 42.34 -2.94
C GLY A 57 7.60 40.85 -3.02
N GLN A 58 7.18 40.21 -1.93
CA GLN A 58 6.65 38.83 -1.95
C GLN A 58 5.17 38.72 -2.35
N GLN A 59 4.51 39.82 -2.71
CA GLN A 59 3.07 39.89 -3.00
C GLN A 59 2.69 39.48 -4.44
N THR A 60 3.37 38.51 -5.07
CA THR A 60 2.94 38.01 -6.41
C THR A 60 3.42 36.62 -6.79
N ARG A 61 3.71 35.73 -5.83
CA ARG A 61 4.00 34.31 -6.17
C ARG A 61 3.40 33.26 -5.23
N GLY A 62 2.81 33.64 -4.10
CA GLY A 62 2.31 32.70 -3.09
C GLY A 62 0.79 32.47 -3.03
N GLN A 63 -0.01 33.15 -3.85
CA GLN A 63 -1.49 33.12 -3.75
C GLN A 63 -2.20 32.48 -4.95
N LYS A 64 -1.49 32.04 -5.99
CA LYS A 64 -2.12 31.38 -7.15
C LYS A 64 -2.31 29.88 -6.99
N THR A 65 -1.58 29.21 -6.09
CA THR A 65 -1.67 27.75 -5.96
C THR A 65 -2.94 27.34 -5.23
N SER A 66 -3.29 27.99 -4.10
CA SER A 66 -4.45 27.58 -3.31
C SER A 66 -5.81 27.84 -3.98
N THR A 67 -6.01 28.96 -4.69
CA THR A 67 -7.30 29.21 -5.36
C THR A 67 -7.47 28.33 -6.61
N GLN A 68 -6.39 28.14 -7.37
CA GLN A 68 -6.43 27.33 -8.60
C GLN A 68 -6.59 25.83 -8.29
N ASP A 69 -5.97 25.33 -7.22
CA ASP A 69 -6.17 23.94 -6.78
C ASP A 69 -7.60 23.73 -6.25
N ASN A 70 -8.17 24.67 -5.51
CA ASN A 70 -9.56 24.57 -5.03
C ASN A 70 -10.59 24.69 -6.17
N GLU A 71 -10.34 25.53 -7.18
CA GLU A 71 -11.16 25.61 -8.40
C GLU A 71 -11.08 24.30 -9.20
N VAL A 72 -9.88 23.73 -9.40
CA VAL A 72 -9.73 22.45 -10.10
C VAL A 72 -10.41 21.29 -9.33
N LEU A 73 -10.33 21.27 -8.00
CA LEU A 73 -11.00 20.24 -7.18
C LEU A 73 -12.53 20.38 -7.23
N THR A 74 -13.06 21.60 -7.21
CA THR A 74 -14.50 21.86 -7.30
C THR A 74 -15.04 21.59 -8.71
N ASP A 75 -14.28 21.95 -9.76
CA ASP A 75 -14.63 21.66 -11.16
C ASP A 75 -14.64 20.16 -11.45
N ASN A 76 -13.67 19.41 -10.94
CA ASN A 76 -13.65 17.95 -11.04
C ASN A 76 -14.85 17.32 -10.33
N LEU A 77 -15.20 17.79 -9.12
CA LEU A 77 -16.37 17.29 -8.39
C LEU A 77 -17.68 17.61 -9.12
N LEU A 78 -17.78 18.79 -9.71
CA LEU A 78 -18.96 19.22 -10.48
C LEU A 78 -19.08 18.45 -11.80
N LEU A 79 -17.96 18.05 -12.41
CA LEU A 79 -17.91 17.15 -13.57
C LEU A 79 -18.47 15.75 -13.22
N PHE A 80 -18.08 15.17 -12.08
CA PHE A 80 -18.64 13.90 -11.60
C PHE A 80 -20.15 14.01 -11.32
N TRP A 81 -20.61 15.12 -10.74
CA TRP A 81 -22.02 15.34 -10.43
C TRP A 81 -22.88 15.52 -11.68
N THR A 82 -22.35 16.21 -12.69
CA THR A 82 -23.02 16.44 -13.98
C THR A 82 -23.17 15.13 -14.75
N ASN A 83 -22.12 14.29 -14.74
CA ASN A 83 -22.11 13.00 -15.42
C ASN A 83 -22.53 11.81 -14.54
N ARG A 84 -23.16 12.06 -13.38
CA ARG A 84 -23.57 11.01 -12.42
C ARG A 84 -24.37 9.87 -13.04
N ARG A 85 -25.17 10.14 -14.08
CA ARG A 85 -25.93 9.11 -14.80
C ARG A 85 -25.04 8.14 -15.56
N LEU A 86 -23.94 8.61 -16.17
CA LEU A 86 -22.97 7.75 -16.84
C LEU A 86 -22.22 6.89 -15.83
N ILE A 87 -21.82 7.49 -14.70
CA ILE A 87 -21.13 6.78 -13.61
C ILE A 87 -22.04 5.69 -13.06
N ILE A 88 -23.27 6.02 -12.66
CA ILE A 88 -24.25 5.08 -12.13
C ILE A 88 -24.54 3.97 -13.14
N LYS A 89 -24.73 4.29 -14.44
CA LYS A 89 -24.96 3.27 -15.46
C LYS A 89 -23.78 2.31 -15.57
N ASN A 90 -22.55 2.82 -15.58
CA ASN A 90 -21.35 2.00 -15.66
C ASN A 90 -21.19 1.13 -14.39
N THR A 91 -21.34 1.72 -13.21
CA THR A 91 -21.31 0.99 -11.94
C THR A 91 -22.36 -0.12 -11.90
N ILE A 92 -23.59 0.15 -12.37
CA ILE A 92 -24.65 -0.85 -12.46
C ILE A 92 -24.25 -1.97 -13.44
N ILE A 93 -23.72 -1.64 -14.61
CA ILE A 93 -23.25 -2.65 -15.59
C ILE A 93 -22.17 -3.53 -14.96
N VAL A 94 -21.15 -2.94 -14.34
CA VAL A 94 -20.07 -3.68 -13.68
C VAL A 94 -20.60 -4.53 -12.52
N ALA A 95 -21.55 -4.01 -11.74
CA ALA A 95 -22.19 -4.77 -10.66
C ALA A 95 -22.97 -5.98 -11.19
N PHE A 96 -23.74 -5.80 -12.27
CA PHE A 96 -24.45 -6.92 -12.91
C PHE A 96 -23.50 -7.95 -13.50
N VAL A 97 -22.43 -7.52 -14.18
CA VAL A 97 -21.41 -8.44 -14.72
C VAL A 97 -20.74 -9.21 -13.59
N SER A 98 -20.35 -8.53 -12.51
CA SER A 98 -19.76 -9.16 -11.33
C SER A 98 -20.70 -10.19 -10.70
N LEU A 99 -21.99 -9.86 -10.56
CA LEU A 99 -23.01 -10.77 -10.04
C LEU A 99 -23.17 -12.02 -10.92
N ILE A 100 -23.21 -11.85 -12.24
CA ILE A 100 -23.29 -12.96 -13.19
C ILE A 100 -22.05 -13.85 -13.04
N VAL A 101 -20.85 -13.27 -13.05
CA VAL A 101 -19.60 -14.03 -12.88
C VAL A 101 -19.58 -14.78 -11.55
N SER A 102 -20.00 -14.15 -10.46
CA SER A 102 -20.08 -14.78 -9.13
C SER A 102 -21.03 -15.97 -9.10
N LEU A 103 -22.12 -15.96 -9.88
CA LEU A 103 -23.07 -17.07 -9.98
C LEU A 103 -22.59 -18.20 -10.90
N LEU A 104 -21.76 -17.89 -11.90
CA LEU A 104 -21.18 -18.90 -12.80
C LEU A 104 -19.97 -19.61 -12.19
N LEU A 105 -19.27 -18.98 -11.24
CA LEU A 105 -18.10 -19.59 -10.62
C LEU A 105 -18.48 -20.86 -9.84
N PRO A 106 -17.75 -21.98 -10.05
CA PRO A 106 -17.99 -23.19 -9.28
C PRO A 106 -17.62 -22.95 -7.82
N LYS A 107 -18.45 -23.48 -6.94
CA LYS A 107 -18.14 -23.60 -5.52
C LYS A 107 -17.00 -24.61 -5.33
N TRP A 108 -16.04 -24.26 -4.49
CA TRP A 108 -14.92 -25.11 -4.09
C TRP A 108 -14.99 -25.35 -2.59
N TYR A 109 -14.66 -26.56 -2.18
CA TYR A 109 -14.70 -27.02 -0.80
C TYR A 109 -13.31 -27.52 -0.43
N ALA A 110 -12.84 -27.14 0.75
CA ALA A 110 -11.61 -27.65 1.32
C ALA A 110 -11.95 -28.59 2.47
N SER A 111 -11.41 -29.80 2.43
CA SER A 111 -11.46 -30.79 3.51
C SER A 111 -10.13 -30.78 4.24
N LYS A 112 -10.15 -30.68 5.57
CA LYS A 112 -8.96 -30.54 6.41
C LYS A 112 -8.84 -31.71 7.38
N ALA A 113 -7.67 -32.33 7.44
CA ALA A 113 -7.33 -33.36 8.42
C ALA A 113 -6.01 -32.98 9.10
N VAL A 114 -5.95 -33.11 10.43
CA VAL A 114 -4.75 -32.79 11.21
C VAL A 114 -4.15 -34.08 11.77
N VAL A 115 -2.88 -34.32 11.47
CA VAL A 115 -2.10 -35.45 11.96
C VAL A 115 -1.18 -34.96 13.07
N LEU A 116 -1.33 -35.55 14.25
CA LEU A 116 -0.49 -35.26 15.41
C LEU A 116 0.81 -36.08 15.33
N SER A 117 1.95 -35.40 15.47
CA SER A 117 3.23 -36.06 15.68
C SER A 117 3.34 -36.61 17.11
N SER A 118 4.19 -37.60 17.32
CA SER A 118 4.43 -38.19 18.65
C SER A 118 4.93 -37.16 19.69
N GLY A 119 5.46 -36.01 19.24
CA GLY A 119 5.83 -34.87 20.08
C GLY A 119 4.89 -33.66 20.02
N ALA A 120 3.72 -33.76 19.39
CA ALA A 120 2.74 -32.66 19.35
C ALA A 120 2.32 -32.26 20.78
N GLY A 121 2.41 -30.97 21.09
CA GLY A 121 2.14 -30.42 22.43
C GLY A 121 3.33 -30.41 23.41
N GLN A 122 4.50 -30.94 23.02
CA GLN A 122 5.73 -30.87 23.80
C GLN A 122 6.53 -29.62 23.44
N PHE A 123 5.93 -28.44 23.63
CA PHE A 123 6.63 -27.16 23.46
C PHE A 123 7.58 -26.96 24.65
N ASN A 124 8.82 -27.42 24.53
CA ASN A 124 9.83 -27.28 25.57
C ASN A 124 10.34 -25.83 25.64
N PHE A 125 9.70 -24.98 26.45
CA PHE A 125 10.15 -23.61 26.75
C PHE A 125 11.66 -23.51 27.08
N LEU A 126 12.22 -24.58 27.67
CA LEU A 126 13.65 -24.72 27.98
C LEU A 126 14.59 -24.67 26.76
N SER A 127 14.13 -24.98 25.55
CA SER A 127 14.93 -24.89 24.33
C SER A 127 15.10 -23.45 23.83
N SER A 128 14.20 -22.54 24.22
CA SER A 128 14.28 -21.12 23.84
C SER A 128 15.23 -20.30 24.72
N ILE A 129 15.59 -20.83 25.89
CA ILE A 129 16.41 -20.13 26.90
C ILE A 129 17.78 -20.77 27.13
N SER A 130 18.06 -21.93 26.53
CA SER A 130 19.30 -22.67 26.74
C SER A 130 20.27 -22.49 25.58
N PRO A 131 21.52 -22.06 25.81
CA PRO A 131 22.58 -22.04 24.79
C PRO A 131 23.13 -23.43 24.46
N ILE A 132 22.61 -24.48 25.10
CA ILE A 132 22.98 -25.88 24.84
C ILE A 132 22.18 -26.35 23.61
N PRO A 133 22.78 -27.03 22.63
CA PRO A 133 22.07 -27.60 21.49
C PRO A 133 21.21 -28.78 21.95
N VAL A 134 20.06 -28.47 22.55
CA VAL A 134 19.01 -29.42 22.96
C VAL A 134 18.15 -29.88 21.77
N ALA A 135 18.48 -29.46 20.55
CA ALA A 135 17.87 -29.98 19.33
C ALA A 135 18.00 -31.52 19.23
N ASP A 136 19.04 -32.10 19.83
CA ASP A 136 19.33 -33.54 19.87
C ASP A 136 18.55 -34.32 20.95
N PHE A 137 17.76 -33.63 21.80
CA PHE A 137 17.07 -34.22 22.95
C PHE A 137 15.54 -34.35 22.80
N GLY A 138 15.01 -34.32 21.57
CA GLY A 138 13.59 -34.65 21.30
C GLY A 138 12.80 -33.63 20.48
N LEU A 139 13.45 -32.64 19.86
CA LEU A 139 12.82 -31.76 18.87
C LEU A 139 13.14 -32.17 17.42
N SER A 140 14.15 -33.01 17.22
CA SER A 140 14.42 -33.68 15.94
C SER A 140 13.30 -34.67 15.57
N THR A 141 12.75 -35.40 16.55
CA THR A 141 11.72 -36.42 16.35
C THR A 141 10.39 -35.85 15.86
N ILE A 142 10.00 -34.64 16.30
CA ILE A 142 8.77 -33.97 15.82
C ILE A 142 8.89 -33.71 14.32
N ASN A 143 10.01 -33.15 13.89
CA ASN A 143 10.27 -32.88 12.48
C ASN A 143 10.47 -34.17 11.68
N GLU A 144 11.13 -35.18 12.24
CA GLU A 144 11.36 -36.47 11.58
C GLU A 144 10.05 -37.22 11.33
N ASP A 145 9.16 -37.30 12.31
CA ASP A 145 7.85 -37.93 12.17
C ASP A 145 6.99 -37.19 11.12
N ILE A 146 6.94 -35.86 11.19
CA ILE A 146 6.19 -35.03 10.22
C ILE A 146 6.77 -35.21 8.82
N ASN A 147 8.08 -35.16 8.66
CA ASN A 147 8.74 -35.36 7.37
C ASN A 147 8.50 -36.78 6.84
N ASN A 148 8.46 -37.80 7.70
CA ASN A 148 8.10 -39.16 7.32
C ASN A 148 6.65 -39.23 6.83
N PHE A 149 5.69 -38.58 7.51
CA PHE A 149 4.31 -38.50 7.05
C PHE A 149 4.20 -37.77 5.70
N ILE A 150 4.88 -36.64 5.53
CA ILE A 150 4.92 -35.89 4.26
C ILE A 150 5.48 -36.80 3.15
N ALA A 151 6.59 -37.50 3.40
CA ALA A 151 7.20 -38.40 2.43
C ALA A 151 6.27 -39.57 2.04
N ILE A 152 5.51 -40.11 2.99
CA ILE A 152 4.51 -41.16 2.73
C ILE A 152 3.38 -40.60 1.86
N LEU A 153 2.82 -39.43 2.20
CA LEU A 153 1.72 -38.81 1.47
C LEU A 153 2.12 -38.41 0.05
N GLN A 154 3.35 -37.93 -0.14
CA GLN A 154 3.90 -37.58 -1.45
C GLN A 154 4.38 -38.79 -2.26
N SER A 155 4.42 -39.99 -1.67
CA SER A 155 4.88 -41.19 -2.36
C SER A 155 3.98 -41.56 -3.53
N ARG A 156 4.60 -42.01 -4.63
CA ARG A 156 3.87 -42.43 -5.84
C ARG A 156 2.84 -43.51 -5.54
N THR A 157 3.18 -44.50 -4.71
CA THR A 157 2.28 -45.60 -4.35
C THR A 157 1.02 -45.12 -3.64
N VAL A 158 1.14 -44.16 -2.72
CA VAL A 158 -0.02 -43.59 -2.02
C VAL A 158 -0.87 -42.75 -2.97
N LYS A 159 -0.24 -41.89 -3.78
CA LYS A 159 -0.95 -41.08 -4.79
C LYS A 159 -1.70 -41.98 -5.78
N GLU A 160 -1.05 -43.01 -6.31
CA GLU A 160 -1.66 -43.98 -7.23
C GLU A 160 -2.82 -44.74 -6.57
N TYR A 161 -2.64 -45.19 -5.33
CA TYR A 161 -3.70 -45.84 -4.57
C TYR A 161 -4.91 -44.91 -4.38
N MET A 162 -4.70 -43.64 -4.04
CA MET A 162 -5.77 -42.66 -3.90
C MET A 162 -6.48 -42.38 -5.23
N VAL A 163 -5.73 -42.19 -6.31
CA VAL A 163 -6.27 -41.99 -7.67
C VAL A 163 -7.17 -43.15 -8.07
N ASN A 164 -6.73 -44.39 -7.84
CA ASN A 164 -7.51 -45.58 -8.17
C ASN A 164 -8.73 -45.75 -7.25
N LYS A 165 -8.56 -45.57 -5.93
CA LYS A 165 -9.63 -45.73 -4.94
C LYS A 165 -10.79 -44.77 -5.16
N PHE A 166 -10.51 -43.53 -5.54
CA PHE A 166 -11.51 -42.48 -5.77
C PHE A 166 -11.86 -42.29 -7.26
N ASN A 167 -11.30 -43.13 -8.14
CA ASN A 167 -11.43 -43.04 -9.58
C ASN A 167 -11.20 -41.60 -10.12
N LEU A 168 -10.06 -41.02 -9.75
CA LEU A 168 -9.75 -39.62 -10.04
C LEU A 168 -9.47 -39.36 -11.51
N VAL A 169 -9.08 -40.39 -12.29
CA VAL A 169 -8.89 -40.29 -13.74
C VAL A 169 -10.17 -39.82 -14.43
N ASP A 170 -11.28 -40.51 -14.17
CA ASP A 170 -12.58 -40.16 -14.74
C ASP A 170 -13.13 -38.84 -14.17
N ARG A 171 -12.99 -38.63 -12.85
CA ARG A 171 -13.51 -37.44 -12.18
C ARG A 171 -12.82 -36.16 -12.63
N TYR A 172 -11.50 -36.19 -12.75
CA TYR A 172 -10.70 -35.05 -13.21
C TYR A 172 -10.63 -34.96 -14.73
N LYS A 173 -11.22 -35.94 -15.44
CA LYS A 173 -11.18 -36.04 -16.91
C LYS A 173 -9.76 -36.02 -17.45
N GLN A 174 -8.87 -36.73 -16.77
CA GLN A 174 -7.47 -36.83 -17.14
C GLN A 174 -7.24 -37.99 -18.09
N ARG A 175 -6.18 -37.90 -18.89
CA ARG A 175 -5.88 -38.90 -19.92
C ARG A 175 -5.37 -40.21 -19.34
N ASP A 176 -4.64 -40.14 -18.23
CA ASP A 176 -3.95 -41.28 -17.63
C ASP A 176 -3.79 -41.08 -16.12
N ILE A 177 -3.42 -42.15 -15.42
CA ILE A 177 -3.19 -42.17 -13.96
C ILE A 177 -2.12 -41.15 -13.57
N GLU A 178 -1.04 -41.01 -14.35
CA GLU A 178 0.03 -40.03 -14.08
C GLU A 178 -0.50 -38.59 -14.06
N PHE A 179 -1.30 -38.19 -15.07
CA PHE A 179 -1.92 -36.86 -15.10
C PHE A 179 -2.94 -36.67 -13.97
N ALA A 180 -3.62 -37.74 -13.56
CA ALA A 180 -4.52 -37.69 -12.42
C ALA A 180 -3.79 -37.56 -11.08
N MET A 181 -2.60 -38.17 -10.93
CA MET A 181 -1.75 -37.99 -9.76
C MET A 181 -1.21 -36.57 -9.66
N GLU A 182 -0.75 -35.98 -10.77
CA GLU A 182 -0.28 -34.59 -10.80
C GLU A 182 -1.42 -33.61 -10.46
N ALA A 183 -2.60 -33.79 -11.06
CA ALA A 183 -3.77 -32.99 -10.74
C ALA A 183 -4.30 -33.19 -9.31
N PHE A 184 -4.07 -34.36 -8.72
CA PHE A 184 -4.39 -34.62 -7.31
C PHE A 184 -3.40 -33.92 -6.38
N GLU A 185 -2.11 -33.96 -6.71
CA GLU A 185 -1.04 -33.29 -5.96
C GLU A 185 -1.21 -31.77 -5.94
N GLU A 186 -1.61 -31.15 -7.06
CA GLU A 186 -1.90 -29.71 -7.12
C GLU A 186 -3.06 -29.29 -6.20
N LYS A 187 -4.00 -30.22 -5.92
CA LYS A 187 -5.16 -29.98 -5.06
C LYS A 187 -4.94 -30.34 -3.60
N MET A 188 -3.81 -30.98 -3.29
CA MET A 188 -3.44 -31.40 -1.94
C MET A 188 -2.40 -30.42 -1.39
N GLU A 189 -2.74 -29.78 -0.29
CA GLU A 189 -1.88 -28.85 0.42
C GLU A 189 -1.47 -29.47 1.76
N LEU A 190 -0.17 -29.42 2.05
CA LEU A 190 0.42 -29.95 3.27
C LEU A 190 1.08 -28.79 4.01
N GLU A 191 0.60 -28.50 5.22
CA GLU A 191 1.10 -27.39 6.04
C GLU A 191 1.56 -27.91 7.41
N VAL A 192 2.76 -27.52 7.83
CA VAL A 192 3.26 -27.80 9.17
C VAL A 192 2.90 -26.63 10.07
N THR A 193 1.99 -26.88 11.01
CA THR A 193 1.53 -25.89 11.99
C THR A 193 2.62 -25.54 13.00
N GLU A 194 2.55 -24.35 13.59
CA GLU A 194 3.47 -23.91 14.67
C GLU A 194 3.45 -24.83 15.90
N GLU A 195 2.36 -25.57 16.09
CA GLU A 195 2.17 -26.53 17.19
C GLU A 195 2.87 -27.87 16.96
N GLY A 196 3.55 -28.06 15.82
CA GLY A 196 4.22 -29.31 15.47
C GLY A 196 3.25 -30.40 15.00
N THR A 197 2.18 -30.01 14.32
CA THR A 197 1.21 -30.93 13.69
C THR A 197 1.17 -30.73 12.18
N LEU A 198 0.84 -31.78 11.43
CA LEU A 198 0.71 -31.73 9.97
C LEU A 198 -0.78 -31.55 9.60
N GLU A 199 -1.11 -30.42 9.00
CA GLU A 199 -2.41 -30.18 8.38
C GLU A 199 -2.39 -30.62 6.92
N ILE A 200 -3.38 -31.43 6.54
CA ILE A 200 -3.60 -31.93 5.19
C ILE A 200 -4.91 -31.31 4.70
N SER A 201 -4.84 -30.54 3.62
CA SER A 201 -6.00 -29.88 3.01
C SER A 201 -6.18 -30.39 1.57
N ILE A 202 -7.40 -30.81 1.22
CA ILE A 202 -7.74 -31.25 -0.14
C ILE A 202 -8.88 -30.39 -0.67
N ILE A 203 -8.72 -29.84 -1.87
CA ILE A 203 -9.70 -28.97 -2.51
C ILE A 203 -10.45 -29.71 -3.62
N ASP A 204 -11.78 -29.82 -3.50
CA ASP A 204 -12.65 -30.38 -4.54
C ASP A 204 -13.94 -29.56 -4.73
N LYS A 205 -14.64 -29.79 -5.85
CA LYS A 205 -15.95 -29.18 -6.16
C LYS A 205 -17.10 -29.88 -5.45
N ASP A 206 -16.92 -31.15 -5.07
CA ASP A 206 -17.92 -31.97 -4.38
C ASP A 206 -17.53 -32.15 -2.90
N PRO A 207 -18.34 -31.64 -1.94
CA PRO A 207 -18.02 -31.71 -0.52
C PRO A 207 -18.01 -33.12 0.06
N LYS A 208 -18.61 -34.12 -0.62
CA LYS A 208 -18.60 -35.52 -0.15
C LYS A 208 -17.33 -36.27 -0.51
N VAL A 209 -16.57 -35.74 -1.47
CA VAL A 209 -15.40 -36.40 -2.06
C VAL A 209 -14.13 -35.63 -1.69
N ALA A 210 -14.26 -34.34 -1.35
CA ALA A 210 -13.23 -33.55 -0.69
C ALA A 210 -12.75 -34.24 0.59
#